data_AF-A0A0F7TP54-F1
#
_entry.id   AF-A0A0F7TP54-F1
#
_cell.length_a   1.000
_cell.length_b   1.000
_cell.length_c   1.000
_cell.angle_alpha   90.00
_cell.angle_beta   90.00
_cell.angle_gamma   90.00
#
_symmetry.space_group_name_H-M   'P 1'
#
loop_
_entity.id
_entity.type
_entity.pdbx_description
1 polymer ?
#
loop_
_entity_poly.entity_id
_entity_poly.type
_entity_poly.pdbx_seq_one_letter_code
_entity_poly.pdbx_strand_id
1 'polypeptide(L)'
;MRFNTALLAVAAASTAAAQRPANTSICDYYTTALLKENNATNQYTLLTLLVNTAVIGNYTQPNVGVMVPGILNPNGTYNNTKVNLVPYFDGGLASSNEGGNSGVAKNFLDGGGAAPLMKNMPAEDETSNQYKLLTHLYEFFGSLLGCSEVGMTGFAAYSGDSSMYEVHKFMVLDPFQMGYFIEQVALSAASFGVATSDIEAVGQALGSLFNYRCAPKTTVIKAQGPQYQSICTDDSCPLADNATCAAQPSMSQPLVANATLADGEGRNASTTSMSGSASGTASSASGTTSGGASGTASGASSASSTFNAASHAAPGLTGVFAALVGFLAL
;
A
#
# COMPACT_ATOMS: atom_id res chain seq x y z
N MET A 1 -47.93 19.87 45.53
CA MET A 1 -47.25 19.87 44.22
C MET A 1 -46.56 18.52 44.09
N ARG A 2 -47.01 17.67 43.17
CA ARG A 2 -46.48 16.31 42.96
C ARG A 2 -45.41 16.39 41.87
N PHE A 3 -44.16 16.09 42.20
CA PHE A 3 -43.11 15.93 41.21
C PHE A 3 -43.07 14.47 40.76
N ASN A 4 -43.48 14.22 39.52
CA ASN A 4 -43.34 12.95 38.83
C ASN A 4 -41.89 12.82 38.36
N THR A 5 -41.14 11.88 38.94
CA THR A 5 -39.83 11.46 38.43
C THR A 5 -40.04 10.56 37.22
N ALA A 6 -39.86 11.11 36.02
CA ALA A 6 -39.80 10.32 34.80
C ALA A 6 -38.43 9.61 34.73
N LEU A 7 -38.45 8.28 34.78
CA LEU A 7 -37.30 7.43 34.46
C LEU A 7 -36.97 7.60 32.97
N LEU A 8 -35.83 8.24 32.69
CA LEU A 8 -35.19 8.22 31.38
C LEU A 8 -34.64 6.80 31.15
N ALA A 9 -35.31 6.03 30.28
CA ALA A 9 -34.73 4.84 29.71
C ALA A 9 -33.62 5.26 28.74
N VAL A 10 -32.36 5.07 29.13
CA VAL A 10 -31.22 5.13 28.21
C VAL A 10 -31.31 3.90 27.32
N ALA A 11 -31.74 4.08 26.08
CA ALA A 11 -31.56 3.08 25.05
C ALA A 11 -30.05 2.96 24.78
N ALA A 12 -29.42 1.94 25.35
CA ALA A 12 -28.11 1.50 24.91
C ALA A 12 -28.28 0.95 23.49
N ALA A 13 -28.08 1.81 22.48
CA ALA A 13 -27.80 1.35 21.14
C ALA A 13 -26.44 0.67 21.17
N SER A 14 -26.42 -0.63 21.47
CA SER A 14 -25.29 -1.47 21.11
C SER A 14 -25.21 -1.45 19.58
N THR A 15 -24.37 -0.56 19.04
CA THR A 15 -23.92 -0.66 17.66
C THR A 15 -23.07 -1.92 17.56
N ALA A 16 -23.73 -3.08 17.48
CA ALA A 16 -23.13 -4.21 16.81
C ALA A 16 -22.81 -3.68 15.41
N ALA A 17 -21.52 -3.47 15.12
CA ALA A 17 -21.10 -3.26 13.75
C ALA A 17 -21.70 -4.44 12.97
N ALA A 18 -22.69 -4.18 12.11
CA ALA A 18 -23.30 -5.23 11.33
C ALA A 18 -22.14 -5.88 10.58
N GLN A 19 -21.91 -7.17 10.84
CA GLN A 19 -20.82 -7.87 10.19
C GLN A 19 -21.22 -8.05 8.73
N ARG A 20 -20.31 -7.70 7.81
CA ARG A 20 -20.53 -7.91 6.38
C ARG A 20 -20.97 -9.36 6.12
N PRO A 21 -22.08 -9.58 5.40
CA PRO A 21 -22.48 -10.93 4.98
C PRO A 21 -21.37 -11.59 4.17
N ALA A 22 -21.10 -12.88 4.42
CA ALA A 22 -19.98 -13.59 3.79
C ALA A 22 -20.07 -13.65 2.25
N ASN A 23 -21.26 -13.51 1.68
CA ASN A 23 -21.53 -13.52 0.24
C ASN A 23 -21.57 -12.12 -0.41
N THR A 24 -21.36 -11.04 0.34
CA THR A 24 -21.27 -9.68 -0.18
C THR A 24 -19.81 -9.25 -0.19
N SER A 25 -19.30 -8.65 -1.26
CA SER A 25 -17.92 -8.17 -1.30
C SER A 25 -17.70 -7.00 -0.33
N ILE A 26 -16.43 -6.71 0.01
CA ILE A 26 -16.10 -5.56 0.86
C ILE A 26 -16.59 -4.26 0.20
N CYS A 27 -16.33 -4.10 -1.10
CA CYS A 27 -16.78 -2.92 -1.83
C CYS A 27 -18.31 -2.75 -1.80
N ASP A 28 -19.08 -3.76 -2.24
CA ASP A 28 -20.54 -3.67 -2.32
C ASP A 28 -21.18 -3.37 -0.96
N TYR A 29 -20.63 -3.97 0.10
CA TYR A 29 -21.10 -3.77 1.47
C TYR A 29 -20.89 -2.33 1.93
N TYR A 30 -19.66 -1.81 1.84
CA TYR A 30 -19.36 -0.46 2.32
C TYR A 30 -19.91 0.63 1.40
N THR A 31 -20.12 0.36 0.10
CA THR A 31 -20.86 1.26 -0.77
C THR A 31 -22.30 1.43 -0.25
N THR A 32 -22.98 0.33 0.08
CA THR A 32 -24.34 0.38 0.65
C THR A 32 -24.34 1.03 2.02
N ALA A 33 -23.40 0.66 2.91
CA ALA A 33 -23.37 1.14 4.29
C ALA A 33 -23.08 2.64 4.39
N LEU A 34 -22.19 3.17 3.54
CA LEU A 34 -21.73 4.55 3.60
C LEU A 34 -22.47 5.48 2.62
N LEU A 35 -22.84 4.97 1.44
CA LEU A 35 -23.41 5.76 0.34
C LEU A 35 -24.86 5.35 -0.01
N LYS A 36 -25.47 4.49 0.82
CA LYS A 36 -26.88 4.03 0.80
C LYS A 36 -27.25 3.11 -0.36
N GLU A 37 -26.80 3.39 -1.57
CA GLU A 37 -27.16 2.62 -2.78
C GLU A 37 -25.91 2.01 -3.42
N ASN A 38 -25.98 0.71 -3.76
CA ASN A 38 -24.91 0.04 -4.48
C ASN A 38 -25.10 0.20 -6.00
N ASN A 39 -24.38 1.15 -6.60
CA ASN A 39 -24.34 1.39 -8.04
C ASN A 39 -22.94 1.85 -8.48
N ALA A 40 -22.67 1.88 -9.79
CA ALA A 40 -21.36 2.21 -10.34
C ALA A 40 -20.79 3.54 -9.80
N THR A 41 -21.58 4.62 -9.83
CA THR A 41 -21.17 5.94 -9.34
C THR A 41 -20.80 5.92 -7.86
N ASN A 42 -21.57 5.21 -7.03
CA ASN A 42 -21.30 5.13 -5.60
C ASN A 42 -20.11 4.21 -5.29
N GLN A 43 -19.90 3.13 -6.04
CA GLN A 43 -18.69 2.32 -5.91
C GLN A 43 -17.45 3.14 -6.29
N TYR A 44 -17.48 3.83 -7.44
CA TYR A 44 -16.41 4.74 -7.83
C TYR A 44 -16.15 5.84 -6.79
N THR A 45 -17.22 6.40 -6.20
CA THR A 45 -17.11 7.39 -5.11
C THR A 45 -16.46 6.79 -3.86
N LEU A 46 -16.85 5.58 -3.44
CA LEU A 46 -16.21 4.88 -2.31
C LEU A 46 -14.71 4.72 -2.56
N LEU A 47 -14.31 4.28 -3.76
CA LEU A 47 -12.91 4.06 -4.12
C LEU A 47 -12.14 5.38 -4.20
N THR A 48 -12.77 6.45 -4.70
CA THR A 48 -12.21 7.79 -4.70
C THR A 48 -11.90 8.25 -3.28
N LEU A 49 -12.86 8.13 -2.37
CA LEU A 49 -12.69 8.52 -0.96
C LEU A 49 -11.58 7.69 -0.28
N LEU A 50 -11.58 6.37 -0.48
CA LEU A 50 -10.60 5.46 0.10
C LEU A 50 -9.18 5.75 -0.42
N VAL A 51 -9.01 5.81 -1.74
CA VAL A 51 -7.70 5.98 -2.38
C VAL A 51 -7.15 7.38 -2.10
N ASN A 52 -7.95 8.43 -2.27
CA ASN A 52 -7.46 9.79 -1.98
C ASN A 52 -7.05 9.92 -0.51
N THR A 53 -7.82 9.33 0.42
CA THR A 53 -7.48 9.41 1.85
C THR A 53 -6.19 8.64 2.14
N ALA A 54 -5.96 7.49 1.47
CA ALA A 54 -4.69 6.78 1.56
C ALA A 54 -3.52 7.57 0.94
N VAL A 55 -3.75 8.32 -0.14
CA VAL A 55 -2.70 9.08 -0.85
C VAL A 55 -2.32 10.36 -0.10
N ILE A 56 -3.30 11.19 0.26
CA ILE A 56 -3.06 12.54 0.82
C ILE A 56 -3.35 12.66 2.33
N GLY A 57 -3.81 11.59 2.97
CA GLY A 57 -4.22 11.62 4.38
C GLY A 57 -5.66 12.11 4.58
N ASN A 58 -6.05 12.38 5.82
CA ASN A 58 -7.43 12.76 6.13
C ASN A 58 -7.83 14.10 5.49
N TYR A 59 -8.81 14.05 4.60
CA TYR A 59 -9.50 15.24 4.05
C TYR A 59 -11.02 15.10 4.03
N THR A 60 -11.54 13.91 4.34
CA THR A 60 -12.95 13.53 4.27
C THR A 60 -13.64 13.65 5.63
N GLN A 61 -14.96 13.80 5.60
CA GLN A 61 -15.86 13.68 6.76
C GLN A 61 -17.00 12.72 6.42
N PRO A 62 -17.45 11.85 7.35
CA PRO A 62 -16.99 11.75 8.73
C PRO A 62 -15.67 10.98 8.87
N ASN A 63 -14.75 11.51 9.68
CA ASN A 63 -13.60 10.75 10.19
C ASN A 63 -13.95 10.27 11.61
N VAL A 64 -13.81 8.97 11.89
CA VAL A 64 -14.13 8.37 13.20
C VAL A 64 -13.02 8.53 14.26
N GLY A 65 -12.13 9.51 14.10
CA GLY A 65 -11.00 9.79 14.98
C GLY A 65 -9.70 9.05 14.63
N VAL A 66 -9.61 8.45 13.44
CA VAL A 66 -8.39 7.76 12.96
C VAL A 66 -7.56 8.73 12.13
N MET A 67 -6.32 8.95 12.57
CA MET A 67 -5.34 9.75 11.84
C MET A 67 -4.76 8.95 10.68
N VAL A 68 -4.82 9.51 9.48
CA VAL A 68 -4.21 8.97 8.26
C VAL A 68 -3.18 9.98 7.76
N PRO A 69 -1.88 9.69 7.88
CA PRO A 69 -0.81 10.55 7.38
C PRO A 69 -0.82 10.73 5.85
N GLY A 70 -1.12 9.67 5.11
CA GLY A 70 -1.09 9.63 3.65
C GLY A 70 0.26 9.18 3.07
N ILE A 71 0.22 8.47 1.94
CA ILE A 71 1.39 7.97 1.20
C ILE A 71 2.35 9.11 0.83
N LEU A 72 1.80 10.29 0.52
CA LEU A 72 2.58 11.47 0.12
C LEU A 72 3.10 12.29 1.31
N ASN A 73 3.08 11.75 2.53
CA ASN A 73 3.75 12.38 3.66
C ASN A 73 5.26 12.09 3.61
N PRO A 74 6.13 13.11 3.42
CA PRO A 74 7.57 12.89 3.35
C PRO A 74 8.20 12.46 4.69
N ASN A 75 7.46 12.59 5.79
CA ASN A 75 7.87 12.19 7.13
C ASN A 75 7.20 10.89 7.59
N GLY A 76 6.85 10.01 6.64
CA GLY A 76 6.28 8.70 6.93
C GLY A 76 7.17 7.88 7.86
N THR A 77 6.55 7.01 8.66
CA THR A 77 7.26 6.07 9.53
C THR A 77 6.50 4.77 9.56
N TYR A 78 7.20 3.65 9.40
CA TYR A 78 6.66 2.31 9.54
C TYR A 78 7.60 1.47 10.40
N ASN A 79 7.09 0.85 11.47
CA ASN A 79 7.90 0.10 12.44
C ASN A 79 9.14 0.87 12.96
N ASN A 80 8.97 2.18 13.24
CA ASN A 80 10.04 3.11 13.66
C ASN A 80 11.13 3.37 12.60
N THR A 81 10.96 2.89 11.37
CA THR A 81 11.80 3.22 10.22
C THR A 81 11.17 4.37 9.47
N LYS A 82 11.95 5.42 9.15
CA LYS A 82 11.49 6.52 8.30
C LYS A 82 11.24 6.01 6.89
N VAL A 83 10.16 6.44 6.28
CA VAL A 83 9.75 6.08 4.92
C VAL A 83 9.34 7.35 4.19
N ASN A 84 9.91 7.57 3.01
CA ASN A 84 9.47 8.63 2.10
C ASN A 84 9.16 8.04 0.73
N LEU A 85 7.88 8.02 0.35
CA LEU A 85 7.44 7.55 -0.97
C LEU A 85 7.29 8.68 -1.99
N VAL A 86 7.32 9.95 -1.57
CA VAL A 86 7.12 11.12 -2.46
C VAL A 86 8.04 11.11 -3.70
N PRO A 87 9.34 10.76 -3.59
CA PRO A 87 10.26 10.77 -4.73
C PRO A 87 9.87 9.86 -5.90
N TYR A 88 9.02 8.86 -5.65
CA TYR A 88 8.49 7.97 -6.68
C TYR A 88 7.32 8.58 -7.47
N PHE A 89 6.72 9.65 -6.95
CA PHE A 89 5.56 10.32 -7.54
C PHE A 89 5.91 11.67 -8.15
N ASP A 90 6.92 12.39 -7.67
CA ASP A 90 7.20 13.77 -8.11
C ASP A 90 8.27 13.88 -9.23
N GLY A 91 8.85 12.75 -9.63
CA GLY A 91 9.92 12.68 -10.62
C GLY A 91 11.33 12.83 -10.03
N GLY A 92 11.50 12.76 -8.72
CA GLY A 92 12.82 12.70 -8.07
C GLY A 92 13.63 11.47 -8.46
N LEU A 93 12.95 10.34 -8.72
CA LEU A 93 13.55 9.06 -9.07
C LEU A 93 13.20 8.60 -10.49
N ALA A 94 14.16 7.96 -11.15
CA ALA A 94 13.94 7.25 -12.41
C ALA A 94 13.30 5.88 -12.16
N SER A 95 12.04 5.87 -11.71
CA SER A 95 11.33 4.70 -11.20
C SER A 95 10.14 4.25 -12.05
N SER A 96 9.75 5.01 -13.09
CA SER A 96 8.63 4.65 -13.98
C SER A 96 9.06 3.64 -15.05
N ASN A 97 8.20 2.68 -15.36
CA ASN A 97 8.44 1.62 -16.35
C ASN A 97 8.29 2.06 -17.83
N GLU A 98 8.07 3.35 -18.10
CA GLU A 98 7.89 3.85 -19.47
C GLU A 98 9.20 3.93 -20.28
N GLY A 99 10.36 3.68 -19.66
CA GLY A 99 11.66 3.63 -20.34
C GLY A 99 12.00 2.27 -20.99
N GLY A 100 11.06 1.32 -21.02
CA GLY A 100 11.28 -0.02 -21.53
C GLY A 100 12.13 -0.87 -20.58
N ASN A 101 13.43 -0.96 -20.83
CA ASN A 101 14.35 -1.77 -20.02
C ASN A 101 15.02 -1.01 -18.87
N SER A 102 14.73 0.28 -18.73
CA SER A 102 15.23 1.14 -17.64
C SER A 102 14.12 2.00 -17.08
N GLY A 103 14.22 2.33 -15.80
CA GLY A 103 13.34 3.30 -15.18
C GLY A 103 13.57 4.71 -15.72
N VAL A 104 12.51 5.51 -15.83
CA VAL A 104 12.56 6.92 -16.20
C VAL A 104 11.86 7.78 -15.16
N ALA A 105 12.29 9.04 -15.04
CA ALA A 105 11.70 9.96 -14.09
C ALA A 105 10.40 10.52 -14.65
N LYS A 106 9.34 10.46 -13.84
CA LYS A 106 8.02 10.93 -14.24
C LYS A 106 7.30 11.56 -13.05
N ASN A 107 6.73 12.73 -13.28
CA ASN A 107 5.91 13.41 -12.30
C ASN A 107 4.45 12.94 -12.47
N PHE A 108 3.96 12.21 -11.48
CA PHE A 108 2.58 11.76 -11.30
C PHE A 108 1.75 12.70 -10.40
N LEU A 109 2.32 13.84 -9.99
CA LEU A 109 1.63 14.93 -9.28
C LEU A 109 1.46 16.17 -10.19
N ASP A 110 1.51 15.97 -11.50
CA ASP A 110 1.45 16.99 -12.54
C ASP A 110 0.04 17.50 -12.85
N GLY A 111 -0.99 16.91 -12.23
CA GLY A 111 -2.40 17.29 -12.39
C GLY A 111 -2.94 18.15 -11.24
N GLY A 112 -2.10 18.90 -10.53
CA GLY A 112 -2.48 19.76 -9.39
C GLY A 112 -2.19 19.16 -8.00
N GLY A 113 -1.57 17.97 -7.94
CA GLY A 113 -1.15 17.32 -6.70
C GLY A 113 -2.32 17.02 -5.76
N ALA A 114 -2.16 17.35 -4.48
CA ALA A 114 -3.18 17.06 -3.46
C ALA A 114 -4.46 17.90 -3.59
N ALA A 115 -4.39 19.10 -4.19
CA ALA A 115 -5.52 20.04 -4.25
C ALA A 115 -6.79 19.48 -4.93
N PRO A 116 -6.73 18.83 -6.11
CA PRO A 116 -7.90 18.15 -6.69
C PRO A 116 -8.36 16.95 -5.86
N LEU A 117 -7.46 16.20 -5.21
CA LEU A 117 -7.83 15.03 -4.40
C LEU A 117 -8.68 15.42 -3.20
N MET A 118 -8.41 16.58 -2.59
CA MET A 118 -9.24 17.17 -1.53
C MET A 118 -10.68 17.48 -1.97
N LYS A 119 -10.93 17.56 -3.28
CA LYS A 119 -12.24 17.81 -3.89
C LYS A 119 -12.85 16.54 -4.50
N ASN A 120 -12.33 15.35 -4.17
CA ASN A 120 -12.70 14.07 -4.77
C ASN A 120 -12.48 14.03 -6.29
N MET A 121 -11.48 14.76 -6.79
CA MET A 121 -11.09 14.72 -8.20
C MET A 121 -9.72 14.05 -8.35
N PRO A 122 -9.51 13.17 -9.35
CA PRO A 122 -8.21 12.54 -9.59
C PRO A 122 -7.11 13.56 -9.96
N ALA A 123 -7.47 14.62 -10.67
CA ALA A 123 -6.59 15.71 -11.11
C ALA A 123 -7.44 16.93 -11.53
N GLU A 124 -6.80 18.05 -11.85
CA GLU A 124 -7.43 19.25 -12.42
C GLU A 124 -7.77 19.10 -13.92
N ASP A 125 -7.18 18.11 -14.58
CA ASP A 125 -7.35 17.80 -16.00
C ASP A 125 -7.44 16.27 -16.22
N GLU A 126 -7.76 15.84 -17.44
CA GLU A 126 -7.94 14.41 -17.80
C GLU A 126 -6.74 13.80 -18.56
N THR A 127 -5.65 14.55 -18.72
CA THR A 127 -4.50 14.19 -19.57
C THR A 127 -3.21 13.95 -18.81
N SER A 128 -3.12 14.50 -17.59
CA SER A 128 -1.98 14.40 -16.69
C SER A 128 -1.68 12.97 -16.28
N ASN A 129 -0.44 12.74 -15.87
CA ASN A 129 -0.03 11.46 -15.34
C ASN A 129 -0.71 11.19 -14.01
N GLN A 130 -0.99 12.24 -13.24
CA GLN A 130 -1.82 12.17 -12.04
C GLN A 130 -3.22 11.63 -12.35
N TYR A 131 -3.92 12.18 -13.34
CA TYR A 131 -5.26 11.69 -13.70
C TYR A 131 -5.24 10.18 -13.98
N LYS A 132 -4.28 9.73 -14.79
CA LYS A 132 -4.10 8.31 -15.13
C LYS A 132 -3.77 7.47 -13.91
N LEU A 133 -2.83 7.90 -13.06
CA LEU A 133 -2.46 7.19 -11.84
C LEU A 133 -3.68 6.99 -10.92
N LEU A 134 -4.39 8.07 -10.61
CA LEU A 134 -5.47 8.04 -9.63
C LEU A 134 -6.68 7.25 -10.13
N THR A 135 -7.08 7.46 -11.39
CA THR A 135 -8.18 6.68 -12.00
C THR A 135 -7.84 5.19 -12.06
N HIS A 136 -6.63 4.82 -12.46
CA HIS A 136 -6.16 3.43 -12.44
C HIS A 136 -6.15 2.84 -11.03
N LEU A 137 -5.78 3.62 -10.00
CA LEU A 137 -5.87 3.16 -8.61
C LEU A 137 -7.32 2.88 -8.22
N TYR A 138 -8.28 3.76 -8.54
CA TYR A 138 -9.69 3.53 -8.24
C TYR A 138 -10.21 2.24 -8.89
N GLU A 139 -9.89 2.03 -10.17
CA GLU A 139 -10.31 0.87 -10.96
C GLU A 139 -9.66 -0.44 -10.49
N PHE A 140 -8.36 -0.42 -10.20
CA PHE A 140 -7.62 -1.60 -9.74
C PHE A 140 -8.12 -2.02 -8.36
N PHE A 141 -8.23 -1.07 -7.42
CA PHE A 141 -8.77 -1.36 -6.09
C PHE A 141 -10.25 -1.75 -6.15
N GLY A 142 -11.01 -1.21 -7.11
CA GLY A 142 -12.38 -1.66 -7.35
C GLY A 142 -12.44 -3.16 -7.67
N SER A 143 -11.56 -3.61 -8.57
CA SER A 143 -11.45 -5.03 -8.91
C SER A 143 -10.96 -5.87 -7.73
N LEU A 144 -9.93 -5.41 -7.01
CA LEU A 144 -9.34 -6.11 -5.87
C LEU A 144 -10.32 -6.27 -4.70
N LEU A 145 -11.12 -5.25 -4.41
CA LEU A 145 -12.10 -5.24 -3.31
C LEU A 145 -13.45 -5.87 -3.71
N GLY A 146 -13.58 -6.30 -4.97
CA GLY A 146 -14.72 -7.06 -5.47
C GLY A 146 -15.96 -6.21 -5.77
N CYS A 147 -15.80 -4.95 -6.17
CA CYS A 147 -16.89 -4.09 -6.61
C CYS A 147 -17.67 -4.71 -7.79
N SER A 148 -18.98 -4.85 -7.65
CA SER A 148 -19.84 -5.48 -8.66
C SER A 148 -19.99 -4.68 -9.96
N GLU A 149 -19.80 -3.36 -9.93
CA GLU A 149 -20.11 -2.44 -11.02
C GLU A 149 -18.87 -1.93 -11.78
N VAL A 150 -17.68 -2.49 -11.52
CA VAL A 150 -16.48 -2.16 -12.31
C VAL A 150 -16.69 -2.56 -13.77
N GLY A 151 -16.42 -1.64 -14.69
CA GLY A 151 -16.68 -1.77 -16.12
C GLY A 151 -18.06 -1.30 -16.56
N MET A 152 -18.91 -0.85 -15.64
CA MET A 152 -20.21 -0.25 -15.96
C MET A 152 -20.10 1.26 -16.16
N THR A 153 -21.12 1.87 -16.78
CA THR A 153 -21.17 3.34 -16.93
C THR A 153 -21.10 4.02 -15.57
N GLY A 154 -20.09 4.87 -15.37
CA GLY A 154 -19.83 5.55 -14.09
C GLY A 154 -18.75 4.89 -13.24
N PHE A 155 -18.28 3.69 -13.60
CA PHE A 155 -17.10 3.07 -13.03
C PHE A 155 -16.37 2.24 -14.10
N ALA A 156 -15.38 2.84 -14.75
CA ALA A 156 -14.65 2.18 -15.82
C ALA A 156 -13.92 0.91 -15.35
N ALA A 157 -13.64 0.01 -16.30
CA ALA A 157 -12.82 -1.16 -16.04
C ALA A 157 -11.34 -0.76 -16.06
N TYR A 158 -10.53 -1.42 -15.22
CA TYR A 158 -9.09 -1.21 -15.19
C TYR A 158 -8.46 -1.46 -16.56
N SER A 159 -7.88 -0.41 -17.13
CA SER A 159 -7.32 -0.42 -18.48
C SER A 159 -5.79 -0.41 -18.53
N GLY A 160 -5.13 -0.28 -17.37
CA GLY A 160 -3.68 -0.38 -17.25
C GLY A 160 -3.14 -1.82 -17.36
N ASP A 161 -1.82 -1.97 -17.23
CA ASP A 161 -1.18 -3.28 -17.15
C ASP A 161 -1.44 -3.91 -15.77
N SER A 162 -2.12 -5.06 -15.75
CA SER A 162 -2.46 -5.73 -14.49
C SER A 162 -1.29 -6.47 -13.83
N SER A 163 -0.10 -6.52 -14.43
CA SER A 163 1.11 -6.98 -13.74
C SER A 163 1.69 -5.85 -12.90
N MET A 164 1.37 -5.85 -11.60
CA MET A 164 1.93 -4.85 -10.68
C MET A 164 3.45 -4.97 -10.54
N TYR A 165 4.04 -6.15 -10.79
CA TYR A 165 5.49 -6.27 -10.96
C TYR A 165 5.99 -5.44 -12.15
N GLU A 166 5.45 -5.59 -13.36
CA GLU A 166 5.91 -4.85 -14.53
C GLU A 166 5.73 -3.33 -14.39
N VAL A 167 4.66 -2.90 -13.72
CA VAL A 167 4.38 -1.49 -13.45
C VAL A 167 5.38 -0.88 -12.46
N HIS A 168 5.77 -1.61 -11.41
CA HIS A 168 6.53 -1.06 -10.29
C HIS A 168 7.97 -1.59 -10.15
N LYS A 169 8.43 -2.50 -11.02
CA LYS A 169 9.76 -3.17 -10.89
C LYS A 169 10.95 -2.22 -10.79
N PHE A 170 10.86 -1.00 -11.33
CA PHE A 170 11.95 -0.01 -11.25
C PHE A 170 11.91 0.85 -9.98
N MET A 171 10.89 0.70 -9.14
CA MET A 171 10.84 1.35 -7.83
C MET A 171 11.74 0.62 -6.82
N VAL A 172 11.84 -0.71 -6.92
CA VAL A 172 12.65 -1.55 -6.03
C VAL A 172 12.31 -1.30 -4.56
N LEU A 173 11.01 -1.32 -4.25
CA LEU A 173 10.52 -1.02 -2.91
C LEU A 173 10.94 -2.11 -1.92
N ASP A 174 11.33 -1.66 -0.73
CA ASP A 174 11.67 -2.52 0.41
C ASP A 174 10.44 -2.86 1.27
N PRO A 175 10.57 -3.77 2.27
CA PRO A 175 9.48 -4.14 3.16
C PRO A 175 8.89 -3.00 4.00
N PHE A 176 9.68 -1.97 4.33
CA PHE A 176 9.19 -0.83 5.11
C PHE A 176 8.37 0.12 4.24
N GLN A 177 8.82 0.39 3.02
CA GLN A 177 8.10 1.16 2.02
C GLN A 177 6.77 0.49 1.63
N MET A 178 6.79 -0.82 1.38
CA MET A 178 5.58 -1.58 1.10
C MET A 178 4.66 -1.68 2.31
N GLY A 179 5.22 -1.91 3.50
CA GLY A 179 4.46 -1.93 4.75
C GLY A 179 3.76 -0.60 5.03
N TYR A 180 4.45 0.52 4.81
CA TYR A 180 3.88 1.86 4.94
C TYR A 180 2.73 2.09 3.95
N PHE A 181 2.90 1.72 2.68
CA PHE A 181 1.83 1.80 1.68
C PHE A 181 0.57 1.04 2.13
N ILE A 182 0.71 -0.21 2.56
CA ILE A 182 -0.43 -1.02 3.02
C ILE A 182 -1.05 -0.43 4.28
N GLU A 183 -0.25 0.09 5.22
CA GLU A 183 -0.74 0.77 6.41
C GLU A 183 -1.58 2.00 6.07
N GLN A 184 -1.18 2.82 5.10
CA GLN A 184 -1.97 3.99 4.70
C GLN A 184 -3.33 3.60 4.10
N VAL A 185 -3.40 2.49 3.35
CA VAL A 185 -4.68 1.94 2.86
C VAL A 185 -5.55 1.45 4.02
N ALA A 186 -4.97 0.75 4.99
CA ALA A 186 -5.68 0.26 6.17
C ALA A 186 -6.22 1.40 7.06
N LEU A 187 -5.39 2.40 7.35
CA LEU A 187 -5.77 3.58 8.12
C LEU A 187 -6.86 4.39 7.39
N SER A 188 -6.77 4.51 6.07
CA SER A 188 -7.81 5.13 5.24
C SER A 188 -9.16 4.42 5.44
N ALA A 189 -9.22 3.09 5.27
CA ALA A 189 -10.44 2.32 5.51
C ALA A 189 -10.96 2.47 6.95
N ALA A 190 -10.06 2.40 7.95
CA ALA A 190 -10.41 2.61 9.35
C ALA A 190 -11.03 3.99 9.61
N SER A 191 -10.56 5.03 8.93
CA SER A 191 -11.09 6.40 9.09
C SER A 191 -12.56 6.56 8.66
N PHE A 192 -13.04 5.67 7.79
CA PHE A 192 -14.46 5.58 7.38
C PHE A 192 -15.29 4.63 8.25
N GLY A 193 -14.72 4.05 9.30
CA GLY A 193 -15.42 3.10 10.19
C GLY A 193 -15.59 1.71 9.59
N VAL A 194 -14.75 1.31 8.63
CA VAL A 194 -14.68 -0.07 8.14
C VAL A 194 -14.36 -1.02 9.31
N ALA A 195 -15.03 -2.16 9.38
CA ALA A 195 -14.82 -3.15 10.42
C ALA A 195 -13.38 -3.69 10.39
N THR A 196 -12.78 -3.88 11.57
CA THR A 196 -11.40 -4.37 11.72
C THR A 196 -11.14 -5.67 10.97
N SER A 197 -12.10 -6.61 10.97
CA SER A 197 -11.97 -7.88 10.24
C SER A 197 -11.88 -7.71 8.73
N ASP A 198 -12.58 -6.72 8.15
CA ASP A 198 -12.47 -6.41 6.72
C ASP A 198 -11.16 -5.67 6.42
N ILE A 199 -10.69 -4.81 7.32
CA ILE A 199 -9.37 -4.15 7.20
C ILE A 199 -8.25 -5.20 7.22
N GLU A 200 -8.31 -6.16 8.14
CA GLU A 200 -7.36 -7.27 8.23
C GLU A 200 -7.38 -8.13 6.96
N ALA A 201 -8.57 -8.43 6.42
CA ALA A 201 -8.70 -9.18 5.17
C ALA A 201 -8.05 -8.44 3.98
N VAL A 202 -8.26 -7.13 3.87
CA VAL A 202 -7.61 -6.30 2.83
C VAL A 202 -6.10 -6.25 3.04
N GLY A 203 -5.65 -6.07 4.29
CA GLY A 203 -4.22 -6.12 4.63
C GLY A 203 -3.58 -7.42 4.19
N GLN A 204 -4.19 -8.57 4.52
CA GLN A 204 -3.71 -9.89 4.09
C GLN A 204 -3.68 -10.04 2.57
N ALA A 205 -4.71 -9.56 1.86
CA ALA A 205 -4.74 -9.58 0.41
C ALA A 205 -3.60 -8.75 -0.20
N LEU A 206 -3.40 -7.51 0.26
CA LEU A 206 -2.31 -6.65 -0.21
C LEU A 206 -0.94 -7.23 0.14
N GLY A 207 -0.77 -7.74 1.36
CA GLY A 207 0.47 -8.35 1.82
C GLY A 207 0.85 -9.56 0.96
N SER A 208 -0.10 -10.48 0.72
CA SER A 208 0.15 -11.68 -0.10
C SER A 208 0.39 -11.37 -1.58
N LEU A 209 -0.27 -10.34 -2.13
CA LEU A 209 -0.10 -9.94 -3.52
C LEU A 209 1.21 -9.19 -3.77
N PHE A 210 1.57 -8.25 -2.89
CA PHE A 210 2.58 -7.24 -3.18
C PHE A 210 3.87 -7.41 -2.37
N ASN A 211 3.81 -7.99 -1.17
CA ASN A 211 4.89 -7.89 -0.19
C ASN A 211 5.91 -9.06 -0.22
N TYR A 212 5.77 -9.97 -1.18
CA TYR A 212 6.68 -11.11 -1.35
C TYR A 212 7.33 -11.06 -2.73
N ARG A 213 8.66 -11.11 -2.79
CA ARG A 213 9.37 -11.16 -4.06
C ARG A 213 9.23 -12.52 -4.72
N CYS A 214 9.23 -12.50 -6.06
CA CYS A 214 9.09 -13.69 -6.91
C CYS A 214 7.77 -14.48 -6.73
N ALA A 215 6.71 -13.84 -6.23
CA ALA A 215 5.41 -14.48 -6.04
C ALA A 215 4.83 -15.00 -7.37
N PRO A 216 4.21 -16.19 -7.37
CA PRO A 216 3.58 -16.73 -8.56
C PRO A 216 2.45 -15.83 -9.07
N LYS A 217 2.01 -16.06 -10.31
CA LYS A 217 0.98 -15.25 -10.94
C LYS A 217 -0.37 -15.39 -10.22
N THR A 218 -1.03 -14.25 -10.00
CA THR A 218 -2.38 -14.16 -9.44
C THR A 218 -3.27 -13.32 -10.35
N THR A 219 -4.55 -13.69 -10.44
CA THR A 219 -5.54 -12.94 -11.22
C THR A 219 -6.24 -11.93 -10.31
N VAL A 220 -5.97 -10.64 -10.51
CA VAL A 220 -6.73 -9.54 -9.89
C VAL A 220 -7.73 -8.98 -10.91
N ILE A 221 -7.24 -8.66 -12.11
CA ILE A 221 -8.07 -8.17 -13.22
C ILE A 221 -8.48 -9.36 -14.10
N LYS A 222 -9.71 -9.85 -13.93
CA LYS A 222 -10.21 -11.06 -14.61
C LYS A 222 -9.99 -11.05 -16.12
N ALA A 223 -10.22 -9.90 -16.77
CA ALA A 223 -10.07 -9.75 -18.22
C ALA A 223 -8.63 -9.93 -18.73
N GLN A 224 -7.63 -9.75 -17.86
CA GLN A 224 -6.21 -9.83 -18.21
C GLN A 224 -5.54 -11.13 -17.71
N GLY A 225 -6.27 -11.99 -17.00
CA GLY A 225 -5.80 -13.28 -16.51
C GLY A 225 -4.74 -13.19 -15.40
N PRO A 226 -4.03 -14.31 -15.12
CA PRO A 226 -3.00 -14.34 -14.09
C PRO A 226 -1.77 -13.50 -14.47
N GLN A 227 -1.34 -12.62 -13.58
CA GLN A 227 -0.14 -11.78 -13.74
C GLN A 227 0.74 -11.76 -12.49
N TYR A 228 2.00 -11.34 -12.63
CA TYR A 228 2.90 -11.15 -11.50
C TYR A 228 2.53 -9.87 -10.73
N GLN A 229 2.26 -10.01 -9.43
CA GLN A 229 1.74 -8.92 -8.60
C GLN A 229 2.76 -8.31 -7.64
N SER A 230 3.89 -8.99 -7.38
CA SER A 230 4.90 -8.53 -6.43
C SER A 230 5.40 -7.11 -6.74
N ILE A 231 5.33 -6.22 -5.74
CA ILE A 231 5.86 -4.85 -5.81
C ILE A 231 7.09 -4.70 -4.91
N CYS A 232 7.13 -5.40 -3.78
CA CYS A 232 8.34 -5.53 -2.95
C CYS A 232 9.35 -6.40 -3.71
N THR A 233 10.33 -5.76 -4.34
CA THR A 233 11.35 -6.43 -5.16
C THR A 233 12.77 -6.20 -4.68
N ASP A 234 12.97 -5.45 -3.59
CA ASP A 234 14.27 -5.34 -2.92
C ASP A 234 14.73 -6.71 -2.39
N ASP A 235 16.04 -6.89 -2.25
CA ASP A 235 16.61 -8.16 -1.78
C ASP A 235 16.24 -8.50 -0.33
N SER A 236 15.88 -7.50 0.47
CA SER A 236 15.36 -7.68 1.83
C SER A 236 13.90 -8.16 1.87
N CYS A 237 13.18 -8.12 0.75
CA CYS A 237 11.81 -8.63 0.67
C CYS A 237 11.75 -10.14 0.92
N PRO A 238 10.77 -10.63 1.69
CA PRO A 238 10.60 -12.05 1.92
C PRO A 238 10.32 -12.75 0.58
N LEU A 239 10.92 -13.92 0.41
CA LEU A 239 10.69 -14.75 -0.77
C LEU A 239 9.32 -15.41 -0.66
N ALA A 240 8.55 -15.39 -1.74
CA ALA A 240 7.27 -16.09 -1.79
C ALA A 240 7.45 -17.61 -1.71
N ASP A 241 6.44 -18.30 -1.16
CA ASP A 241 6.32 -19.74 -1.33
C ASP A 241 6.19 -20.08 -2.82
N ASN A 242 6.90 -21.13 -3.27
CA ASN A 242 6.96 -21.52 -4.69
C ASN A 242 7.49 -20.41 -5.62
N ALA A 243 8.47 -19.65 -5.16
CA ALA A 243 9.04 -18.51 -5.87
C ALA A 243 9.50 -18.81 -7.32
N THR A 244 9.17 -17.91 -8.24
CA THR A 244 9.50 -17.99 -9.67
C THR A 244 10.46 -16.88 -10.12
N CYS A 245 11.57 -16.68 -9.40
CA CYS A 245 12.47 -15.52 -9.60
C CYS A 245 13.09 -15.41 -11.00
N ALA A 246 13.22 -16.51 -11.74
CA ALA A 246 13.73 -16.46 -13.11
C ALA A 246 12.84 -15.63 -14.06
N ALA A 247 11.54 -15.53 -13.76
CA ALA A 247 10.58 -14.75 -14.55
C ALA A 247 10.40 -13.31 -14.06
N GLN A 248 10.99 -12.96 -12.92
CA GLN A 248 10.90 -11.64 -12.28
C GLN A 248 12.31 -11.21 -11.89
N PRO A 249 13.15 -10.81 -12.86
CA PRO A 249 14.53 -10.44 -12.59
C PRO A 249 14.60 -9.29 -11.58
N SER A 250 15.60 -9.36 -10.69
CA SER A 250 15.87 -8.26 -9.76
C SER A 250 16.28 -7.02 -10.53
N MET A 251 15.70 -5.89 -10.16
CA MET A 251 16.05 -4.59 -10.68
C MET A 251 16.97 -3.88 -9.68
N SER A 252 17.87 -3.07 -10.20
CA SER A 252 18.69 -2.22 -9.33
C SER A 252 17.92 -0.97 -8.93
N GLN A 253 18.13 -0.49 -7.70
CA GLN A 253 17.50 0.73 -7.13
C GLN A 253 17.41 1.89 -8.14
N PRO A 254 16.33 2.69 -8.17
CA PRO A 254 16.18 3.74 -9.17
C PRO A 254 17.30 4.78 -9.09
N LEU A 255 17.64 5.37 -10.23
CA LEU A 255 18.61 6.47 -10.26
C LEU A 255 17.95 7.75 -9.76
N VAL A 256 18.71 8.56 -9.01
CA VAL A 256 18.33 9.93 -8.66
C VAL A 256 18.30 10.77 -9.94
N ALA A 257 17.11 11.22 -10.33
CA ALA A 257 16.93 12.11 -11.48
C ALA A 257 16.97 13.59 -11.07
N ASN A 258 16.49 13.89 -9.86
CA ASN A 258 16.58 15.21 -9.26
C ASN A 258 16.88 15.09 -7.76
N ALA A 259 18.08 15.50 -7.35
CA ALA A 259 18.56 15.34 -5.97
C ALA A 259 17.73 16.11 -4.93
N THR A 260 17.12 17.24 -5.31
CA THR A 260 16.26 18.01 -4.40
C THR A 260 14.94 17.31 -4.14
N LEU A 261 14.39 16.64 -5.16
CA LEU A 261 13.14 15.88 -5.05
C LEU A 261 13.37 14.48 -4.47
N ALA A 262 14.53 13.87 -4.74
CA ALA A 262 14.84 12.54 -4.25
C ALA A 262 14.95 12.43 -2.74
N ASP A 263 15.28 13.53 -2.03
CA ASP A 263 15.30 13.61 -0.56
C ASP A 263 16.03 12.44 0.14
N GLY A 264 17.13 11.98 -0.46
CA GLY A 264 17.94 10.88 0.06
C GLY A 264 17.53 9.47 -0.38
N GLU A 265 16.45 9.33 -1.14
CA GLU A 265 16.02 8.07 -1.77
C GLU A 265 16.80 7.78 -3.06
N GLY A 266 16.80 6.50 -3.45
CA GLY A 266 17.42 6.00 -4.69
C GLY A 266 18.94 5.96 -4.66
N ARG A 267 19.54 5.64 -5.82
CA ARG A 267 21.01 5.62 -5.98
C ARG A 267 21.49 6.80 -6.79
N ASN A 268 22.57 7.42 -6.35
CA ASN A 268 23.33 8.33 -7.20
C ASN A 268 23.97 7.55 -8.34
N ALA A 269 23.99 8.15 -9.54
CA ALA A 269 24.78 7.66 -10.66
C ALA A 269 26.27 7.80 -10.31
N SER A 270 26.82 6.87 -9.52
CA SER A 270 28.27 6.76 -9.39
C SER A 270 28.80 6.37 -10.77
N THR A 271 29.68 7.20 -11.31
CA THR A 271 30.46 6.94 -12.52
C THR A 271 30.89 5.48 -12.53
N THR A 272 30.52 4.77 -13.59
CA THR A 272 31.00 3.45 -13.97
C THR A 272 32.36 3.16 -13.34
N SER A 273 32.40 2.32 -12.32
CA SER A 273 33.63 1.63 -11.99
C SER A 273 33.92 0.71 -13.17
N MET A 274 34.65 1.25 -14.14
CA MET A 274 35.37 0.45 -15.13
C MET A 274 36.13 -0.60 -14.32
N SER A 275 35.70 -1.86 -14.42
CA SER A 275 36.53 -3.00 -14.08
C SER A 275 37.63 -3.06 -15.15
N GLY A 276 38.57 -2.12 -15.05
CA GLY A 276 39.79 -2.08 -15.83
C GLY A 276 40.79 -2.97 -15.13
N SER A 277 41.16 -4.06 -15.80
CA SER A 277 42.27 -4.93 -15.42
C SER A 277 43.52 -4.09 -15.14
N ALA A 278 43.98 -4.09 -13.89
CA ALA A 278 45.31 -3.59 -13.53
C ALA A 278 46.20 -4.78 -13.18
N SER A 279 46.91 -5.27 -14.20
CA SER A 279 48.14 -6.03 -14.03
C SER A 279 49.20 -5.06 -13.52
N GLY A 280 49.79 -5.31 -12.34
CA GLY A 280 50.76 -4.38 -11.76
C GLY A 280 51.31 -4.82 -10.40
N THR A 281 52.30 -5.69 -10.47
CA THR A 281 53.28 -6.18 -9.48
C THR A 281 53.60 -5.31 -8.25
N ALA A 282 53.50 -5.95 -7.08
CA ALA A 282 54.26 -5.85 -5.82
C ALA A 282 54.81 -4.49 -5.30
N SER A 283 54.47 -4.19 -4.03
CA SER A 283 55.48 -4.04 -2.96
C SER A 283 54.85 -4.16 -1.57
N SER A 284 55.57 -4.88 -0.73
CA SER A 284 55.31 -5.32 0.65
C SER A 284 55.24 -4.20 1.69
N ALA A 285 54.33 -4.34 2.66
CA ALA A 285 54.60 -4.00 4.07
C ALA A 285 53.64 -4.74 5.00
N SER A 286 54.24 -5.50 5.92
CA SER A 286 53.63 -6.35 6.93
C SER A 286 52.90 -5.55 8.01
N GLY A 287 51.75 -6.05 8.47
CA GLY A 287 51.00 -5.49 9.60
C GLY A 287 50.03 -6.51 10.15
N THR A 288 50.54 -7.40 10.99
CA THR A 288 49.81 -8.42 11.73
C THR A 288 48.93 -7.79 12.81
N THR A 289 47.61 -7.96 12.76
CA THR A 289 46.77 -8.05 13.97
C THR A 289 45.61 -9.01 13.77
N SER A 290 45.63 -10.02 14.62
CA SER A 290 44.64 -11.06 14.85
C SER A 290 43.33 -10.53 15.44
N GLY A 291 42.20 -11.07 15.01
CA GLY A 291 40.91 -10.91 15.68
C GLY A 291 39.80 -11.62 14.93
N GLY A 292 39.65 -12.93 15.19
CA GLY A 292 38.54 -13.72 14.66
C GLY A 292 37.26 -13.52 15.47
N ALA A 293 36.11 -13.58 14.78
CA ALA A 293 34.88 -14.13 15.31
C ALA A 293 33.96 -14.49 14.13
N SER A 294 33.85 -15.79 13.87
CA SER A 294 32.78 -16.40 13.10
C SER A 294 31.44 -16.17 13.80
N GLY A 295 30.42 -15.83 13.02
CA GLY A 295 29.04 -15.69 13.50
C GLY A 295 28.06 -15.97 12.37
N THR A 296 27.96 -17.23 11.99
CA THR A 296 26.85 -17.76 11.20
C THR A 296 25.57 -17.64 12.02
N ALA A 297 24.60 -16.86 11.56
CA ALA A 297 23.24 -16.89 12.07
C ALA A 297 22.27 -16.93 10.88
N SER A 298 22.05 -18.15 10.42
CA SER A 298 20.86 -18.53 9.67
C SER A 298 19.66 -18.32 10.58
N GLY A 299 18.84 -17.31 10.28
CA GLY A 299 17.60 -17.01 10.99
C GLY A 299 16.49 -16.78 9.97
N ALA A 300 15.87 -17.87 9.53
CA ALA A 300 14.60 -17.80 8.83
C ALA A 300 13.52 -17.34 9.82
N SER A 301 13.31 -16.04 9.93
CA SER A 301 12.12 -15.46 10.55
C SER A 301 11.07 -15.33 9.46
N SER A 302 10.13 -16.26 9.45
CA SER A 302 8.86 -16.14 8.76
C SER A 302 8.15 -14.87 9.26
N ALA A 303 8.28 -13.79 8.50
CA ALA A 303 7.53 -12.56 8.70
C ALA A 303 6.06 -12.84 8.37
N SER A 304 5.35 -13.38 9.36
CA SER A 304 3.89 -13.23 9.43
C SER A 304 3.68 -11.75 9.76
N SER A 305 3.37 -10.95 8.76
CA SER A 305 2.97 -9.56 8.93
C SER A 305 1.63 -9.54 9.67
N THR A 306 1.67 -9.55 11.00
CA THR A 306 0.51 -9.28 11.83
C THR A 306 0.14 -7.82 11.63
N PHE A 307 -0.87 -7.57 10.80
CA PHE A 307 -1.48 -6.26 10.65
C PHE A 307 -2.04 -5.82 12.00
N ASN A 308 -1.36 -4.93 12.70
CA ASN A 308 -1.86 -4.37 13.97
C ASN A 308 -2.41 -2.97 13.75
N ALA A 309 -3.42 -2.85 12.88
CA ALA A 309 -4.19 -1.61 12.70
C ALA A 309 -4.86 -1.17 14.02
N ALA A 310 -5.05 -2.08 14.97
CA ALA A 310 -5.58 -1.79 16.31
C ALA A 310 -4.62 -0.97 17.20
N SER A 311 -3.33 -0.90 16.87
CA SER A 311 -2.35 -0.16 17.69
C SER A 311 -2.41 1.37 17.50
N HIS A 312 -3.12 1.85 16.47
CA HIS A 312 -3.25 3.28 16.14
C HIS A 312 -4.68 3.82 16.35
N ALA A 313 -5.59 3.00 16.89
CA ALA A 313 -6.81 3.53 17.50
C ALA A 313 -6.40 4.37 18.72
N ALA A 314 -6.71 5.65 18.70
CA ALA A 314 -6.37 6.61 19.74
C ALA A 314 -6.64 6.07 21.16
N PRO A 315 -5.80 6.41 22.16
CA PRO A 315 -6.00 5.97 23.54
C PRO A 315 -7.26 6.64 24.09
N GLY A 316 -8.39 5.93 24.02
CA GLY A 316 -9.67 6.52 24.41
C GLY A 316 -10.87 5.63 24.21
N LEU A 317 -10.80 4.33 24.55
CA LEU A 317 -11.92 3.50 24.99
C LEU A 317 -11.40 2.10 25.35
N THR A 318 -10.81 1.98 26.54
CA THR A 318 -10.65 0.70 27.22
C THR A 318 -12.04 0.16 27.57
N GLY A 319 -12.48 -0.86 26.84
CA GLY A 319 -13.74 -1.58 27.09
C GLY A 319 -13.61 -3.03 26.67
N VAL A 320 -13.01 -3.83 27.57
CA VAL A 320 -13.14 -5.28 27.76
C VAL A 320 -13.95 -6.03 26.68
N PHE A 321 -13.31 -6.86 25.87
CA PHE A 321 -13.83 -8.18 25.49
C PHE A 321 -12.67 -9.16 25.25
N ALA A 322 -12.35 -9.90 26.30
CA ALA A 322 -11.73 -11.21 26.17
C ALA A 322 -12.81 -12.19 25.68
N ALA A 323 -12.68 -12.70 24.46
CA ALA A 323 -13.44 -13.85 24.00
C ALA A 323 -12.46 -15.02 23.82
N LEU A 324 -12.40 -15.82 24.89
CA LEU A 324 -11.90 -17.19 24.88
C LEU A 324 -12.59 -17.98 23.76
N VAL A 325 -11.83 -18.60 22.87
CA VAL A 325 -12.30 -19.80 22.15
C VAL A 325 -11.21 -20.86 22.22
N GLY A 326 -11.30 -21.67 23.27
CA GLY A 326 -10.77 -23.02 23.27
C GLY A 326 -11.93 -24.00 23.12
N PHE A 327 -11.77 -24.97 22.21
CA PHE A 327 -12.15 -26.41 22.26
C PHE A 327 -12.19 -26.92 20.80
N LEU A 328 -11.18 -27.66 20.35
CA LEU A 328 -11.07 -29.14 20.35
C LEU A 328 -12.21 -29.86 19.60
N ALA A 329 -11.88 -30.51 18.48
CA ALA A 329 -11.99 -31.98 18.30
C ALA A 329 -12.02 -32.37 16.80
N LEU A 330 -10.83 -32.69 16.26
CA LEU A 330 -10.43 -33.89 15.50
C LEU A 330 -9.24 -33.55 14.58
#